data_AF-A0A7J8IK67-F1
#
_entry.id   AF-A0A7J8IK67-F1
#
_cell.length_a   1.000
_cell.length_b   1.000
_cell.length_c   1.000
_cell.angle_alpha   90.00
_cell.angle_beta   90.00
_cell.angle_gamma   90.00
#
_symmetry.space_group_name_H-M   'P 1'
#
loop_
_entity.id
_entity.type
_entity.pdbx_description
1 polymer ?
#
loop_
_entity_poly.entity_id
_entity_poly.type
_entity_poly.pdbx_seq_one_letter_code
_entity_poly.pdbx_strand_id
1 'polypeptide(L)'
;MLRAVPHYQAQVHRGLQRPPAAHWQETLDVSRFHRLPELDHPNMIQRKAISGYAGFVPRFAWVMGMNYRDGVTQAMDEFDKNQFLFRNPVCALGERLPQTHWPSTTIYNSRGLIPFYMGFIPSMQDNFALTFGNSTREAYQKELQRRNRTL
;
A
#
# COMPACT_ATOMS: atom_id res chain seq x y z
N MET A 1 -22.54 44.42 63.01
CA MET A 1 -21.31 45.16 62.64
C MET A 1 -20.97 44.77 61.20
N LEU A 2 -21.34 45.61 60.23
CA LEU A 2 -21.18 45.36 58.79
C LEU A 2 -19.76 45.82 58.36
N ARG A 3 -19.00 44.98 57.65
CA ARG A 3 -17.76 45.41 56.99
C ARG A 3 -17.68 44.91 55.55
N ALA A 4 -17.92 45.88 54.68
CA ALA A 4 -17.36 46.18 53.35
C ALA A 4 -16.94 45.04 52.39
N VAL A 5 -17.62 45.03 51.24
CA VAL A 5 -17.17 44.45 49.96
C VAL A 5 -16.14 45.40 49.31
N PRO A 6 -14.96 44.95 48.85
CA PRO A 6 -14.05 45.80 48.11
C PRO A 6 -14.39 45.80 46.63
N HIS A 7 -14.48 47.00 46.05
CA HIS A 7 -14.78 47.23 44.65
C HIS A 7 -13.65 48.05 43.98
N TYR A 8 -13.16 47.47 42.89
CA TYR A 8 -12.44 48.02 41.72
C TYR A 8 -11.04 48.64 41.91
N GLN A 9 -10.08 48.25 41.04
CA GLN A 9 -9.77 49.01 39.82
C GLN A 9 -9.12 48.11 38.76
N ALA A 10 -9.60 48.22 37.51
CA ALA A 10 -8.94 47.69 36.33
C ALA A 10 -7.84 48.66 35.90
N GLN A 11 -6.60 48.19 35.81
CA GLN A 11 -5.48 48.98 35.29
C GLN A 11 -5.39 48.77 33.78
N VAL A 12 -5.57 49.87 33.06
CA VAL A 12 -5.63 49.93 31.60
C VAL A 12 -4.45 50.79 31.10
N HIS A 13 -3.72 50.20 30.14
CA HIS A 13 -2.71 50.74 29.22
C HIS A 13 -1.30 51.06 29.75
N ARG A 14 -0.33 50.24 29.33
CA ARG A 14 1.05 50.70 29.11
C ARG A 14 1.63 50.09 27.83
N GLY A 15 1.80 50.95 26.83
CA GLY A 15 2.79 50.89 25.75
C GLY A 15 2.97 49.57 25.00
N LEU A 16 2.30 49.44 23.86
CA LEU A 16 2.64 48.48 22.82
C LEU A 16 3.95 48.93 22.14
N GLN A 17 5.10 48.49 22.64
CA GLN A 17 6.34 48.52 21.85
C GLN A 17 6.63 47.10 21.37
N ARG A 18 6.20 46.80 20.14
CA ARG A 18 6.67 45.63 19.41
C ARG A 18 8.12 45.91 18.97
N PRO A 19 9.09 45.00 19.23
CA PRO A 19 10.39 45.12 18.58
C PRO A 19 10.18 45.06 17.05
N PRO A 20 11.02 45.75 16.25
CA PRO A 20 10.94 45.62 14.80
C PRO A 20 11.03 44.14 14.45
N ALA A 21 10.07 43.64 13.69
CA ALA A 21 10.09 42.28 13.20
C ALA A 21 11.42 42.09 12.48
N ALA A 22 12.34 41.34 13.08
CA ALA A 22 13.44 40.77 12.34
C ALA A 22 12.77 40.01 11.20
N HIS A 23 12.97 40.47 9.97
CA HIS A 23 12.51 39.74 8.80
C HIS A 23 13.30 38.43 8.82
N TRP A 24 12.75 37.42 9.46
CA TRP A 24 13.20 36.06 9.34
C TRP A 24 12.77 35.61 7.95
N GLN A 25 13.55 35.99 6.95
CA GLN A 25 13.59 35.25 5.70
C GLN A 25 14.37 33.97 5.98
N GLU A 26 13.74 33.06 6.74
CA GLU A 26 14.06 31.65 6.59
C GLU A 26 13.65 31.28 5.16
N THR A 27 14.60 31.33 4.24
CA THR A 27 14.46 30.64 2.95
C THR A 27 14.24 29.17 3.29
N LEU A 28 12.98 28.74 3.25
CA LEU A 28 12.60 27.34 3.39
C LEU A 28 13.33 26.57 2.29
N ASP A 29 14.45 25.94 2.64
CA ASP A 29 15.13 25.02 1.74
C ASP A 29 14.18 23.85 1.49
N VAL A 30 13.41 23.95 0.42
CA VAL A 30 12.47 22.91 -0.01
C VAL A 30 13.20 21.62 -0.37
N SER A 31 14.50 21.70 -0.67
CA SER A 31 15.35 20.56 -1.05
C SER A 31 15.49 19.53 0.07
N ARG A 32 15.45 19.97 1.34
CA ARG A 32 15.48 19.08 2.51
C ARG A 32 14.29 18.11 2.56
N PHE A 33 13.17 18.47 1.93
CA PHE A 33 11.95 17.65 1.92
C PHE A 33 11.90 16.67 0.75
N HIS A 34 12.86 16.72 -0.19
CA HIS A 34 12.94 15.76 -1.29
C HIS A 34 13.55 14.41 -0.87
N ARG A 35 14.23 14.35 0.27
CA ARG A 35 14.75 13.10 0.83
C ARG A 35 13.77 12.57 1.86
N LEU A 36 13.16 11.42 1.56
CA LEU A 36 12.39 10.68 2.57
C LEU A 36 13.33 10.35 3.74
N PRO A 37 12.90 10.55 5.00
CA PRO A 37 13.70 10.17 6.15
C PRO A 37 14.02 8.69 6.07
N GLU A 38 15.26 8.32 6.43
CA GLU A 38 15.62 6.93 6.59
C GLU A 38 14.80 6.35 7.75
N LEU A 39 14.13 5.23 7.50
CA LEU A 39 13.23 4.59 8.45
C LEU A 39 13.88 3.28 8.88
N ASP A 40 13.94 3.04 10.19
CA ASP A 40 14.53 1.82 10.75
C ASP A 40 13.84 0.52 10.26
N HIS A 41 12.59 0.62 9.78
CA HIS A 41 11.78 -0.51 9.34
C HIS A 41 10.96 -0.15 8.09
N PRO A 42 10.61 -1.13 7.23
CA PRO A 42 9.70 -0.89 6.12
C PRO A 42 8.33 -0.37 6.61
N ASN A 43 7.69 0.49 5.81
CA ASN A 43 6.36 1.05 6.09
C ASN A 43 6.21 1.86 7.39
N MET A 44 7.29 2.35 8.02
CA MET A 44 7.15 3.17 9.25
C MET A 44 6.32 4.44 9.06
N ILE A 45 6.28 5.03 7.86
CA ILE A 45 5.39 6.17 7.57
C ILE A 45 3.93 5.75 7.71
N GLN A 46 3.56 4.56 7.24
CA GLN A 46 2.19 4.02 7.38
C GLN A 46 1.85 3.66 8.83
N ARG A 47 2.88 3.38 9.66
CA ARG A 47 2.75 3.09 11.09
C ARG A 47 2.66 4.33 11.98
N LYS A 48 3.07 5.52 11.48
CA LYS A 48 2.91 6.80 12.19
C LYS A 48 1.46 7.29 12.11
N ALA A 49 0.55 6.52 12.71
CA ALA A 49 -0.88 6.81 12.74
C ALA A 49 -1.15 8.17 13.39
N ILE A 50 -1.99 8.98 12.76
CA ILE A 50 -2.45 10.28 13.26
C ILE A 50 -3.88 10.09 13.76
N SER A 51 -4.14 10.44 15.02
CA SER A 51 -5.49 10.46 15.58
C SER A 51 -6.39 11.38 14.75
N GLY A 52 -7.60 10.93 14.42
CA GLY A 52 -8.54 11.67 13.57
C GLY A 52 -8.46 11.34 12.08
N TYR A 53 -7.56 10.44 11.65
CA TYR A 53 -7.62 9.87 10.31
C TYR A 53 -8.91 9.05 10.13
N ALA A 54 -9.71 9.41 9.15
CA ALA A 54 -11.00 8.78 8.85
C ALA A 54 -10.96 7.84 7.63
N GLY A 55 -9.79 7.64 7.04
CA GLY A 55 -9.61 6.72 5.92
C GLY A 55 -9.57 5.25 6.37
N PHE A 56 -9.52 4.35 5.39
CA PHE A 56 -9.47 2.91 5.65
C PHE A 56 -8.13 2.49 6.26
N VAL A 57 -8.18 1.64 7.30
CA VAL A 57 -7.03 0.95 7.88
C VAL A 57 -7.27 -0.57 7.76
N PRO A 58 -6.43 -1.31 7.03
CA PRO A 58 -6.56 -2.76 6.90
C PRO A 58 -6.55 -3.46 8.26
N ARG A 59 -7.36 -4.51 8.44
CA ARG A 59 -7.47 -5.34 9.67
C ARG A 59 -7.94 -4.62 10.94
N PHE A 60 -8.10 -3.29 10.91
CA PHE A 60 -8.46 -2.51 12.10
C PHE A 60 -9.85 -2.82 12.66
N ALA A 61 -10.78 -3.31 11.82
CA ALA A 61 -12.14 -3.66 12.24
C ALA A 61 -12.20 -4.70 13.37
N TRP A 62 -11.15 -5.51 13.55
CA TRP A 62 -11.07 -6.55 14.57
C TRP A 62 -10.22 -6.14 15.78
N VAL A 63 -9.75 -4.89 15.81
CA VAL A 63 -8.92 -4.35 16.89
C VAL A 63 -9.80 -3.59 17.87
N MET A 64 -9.85 -4.06 19.12
CA MET A 64 -10.76 -3.57 20.15
C MET A 64 -10.02 -3.32 21.48
N GLY A 65 -10.54 -2.40 22.29
CA GLY A 65 -10.06 -2.19 23.67
C GLY A 65 -8.72 -1.46 23.80
N MET A 66 -8.25 -0.78 22.74
CA MET A 66 -7.00 -0.01 22.75
C MET A 66 -7.17 1.36 22.11
N ASN A 67 -6.20 2.25 22.34
CA ASN A 67 -6.20 3.55 21.68
C ASN A 67 -5.95 3.40 20.16
N TYR A 68 -6.30 4.43 19.41
CA TYR A 68 -6.20 4.40 17.95
C TYR A 68 -4.77 4.12 17.43
N ARG A 69 -3.73 4.73 18.02
CA ARG A 69 -2.35 4.57 17.53
C ARG A 69 -1.85 3.14 17.72
N ASP A 70 -2.09 2.57 18.89
CA ASP A 70 -1.73 1.19 19.20
C ASP A 70 -2.53 0.23 18.34
N GLY A 71 -3.82 0.51 18.15
CA GLY A 71 -4.68 -0.32 17.32
C GLY A 71 -4.30 -0.34 15.85
N VAL A 72 -3.90 0.81 15.28
CA VAL A 72 -3.38 0.87 13.90
C VAL A 72 -2.06 0.12 13.79
N THR A 73 -1.18 0.25 14.79
CA THR A 73 0.10 -0.46 14.81
C THR A 73 -0.12 -1.96 14.78
N GLN A 74 -0.99 -2.48 15.65
CA GLN A 74 -1.36 -3.90 15.68
C GLN A 74 -2.01 -4.36 14.37
N ALA A 75 -2.95 -3.59 13.83
CA ALA A 75 -3.63 -3.92 12.59
C ALA A 75 -2.66 -4.01 11.40
N MET A 76 -1.70 -3.08 11.33
CA MET A 76 -0.66 -3.06 10.30
C MET A 76 0.32 -4.22 10.47
N ASP A 77 0.72 -4.57 11.69
CA ASP A 77 1.55 -5.75 11.95
C ASP A 77 0.88 -7.04 11.48
N GLU A 78 -0.43 -7.19 11.74
CA GLU A 78 -1.19 -8.34 11.30
C GLU A 78 -1.34 -8.36 9.77
N PHE A 79 -1.60 -7.20 9.17
CA PHE A 79 -1.66 -7.05 7.72
C PHE A 79 -0.34 -7.46 7.06
N ASP A 80 0.80 -6.96 7.56
CA ASP A 80 2.13 -7.27 7.03
C ASP A 80 2.43 -8.78 7.10
N LYS A 81 2.09 -9.43 8.22
CA LYS A 81 2.20 -10.89 8.38
C LYS A 81 1.35 -11.64 7.35
N ASN A 82 0.10 -11.22 7.18
CA ASN A 82 -0.82 -11.84 6.21
C ASN A 82 -0.33 -11.65 4.77
N GLN A 83 0.19 -10.47 4.42
CA GLN A 83 0.78 -10.22 3.11
C GLN A 83 2.02 -11.08 2.87
N PHE A 84 2.84 -11.26 3.90
CA PHE A 84 4.01 -12.14 3.83
C PHE A 84 3.60 -13.59 3.58
N LEU A 85 2.64 -14.13 4.34
CA LEU A 85 2.14 -15.49 4.18
C LEU A 85 1.47 -15.71 2.82
N PHE A 86 0.70 -14.73 2.34
CA PHE A 86 0.08 -14.80 1.02
C PHE A 86 1.13 -14.88 -0.09
N ARG A 87 2.22 -14.11 0.02
CA ARG A 87 3.33 -14.14 -0.95
C ARG A 87 4.24 -15.35 -0.77
N ASN A 88 4.29 -15.94 0.42
CA ASN A 88 5.14 -17.07 0.78
C ASN A 88 4.30 -18.18 1.44
N PRO A 89 3.37 -18.80 0.70
CA PRO A 89 2.59 -19.92 1.21
C PRO A 89 3.53 -21.05 1.63
N VAL A 90 3.27 -21.57 2.83
CA VAL A 90 4.03 -22.68 3.44
C VAL A 90 3.31 -23.98 3.08
N CYS A 91 4.06 -25.02 2.71
CA CYS A 91 3.49 -26.36 2.51
C CYS A 91 3.07 -26.97 3.85
N ALA A 92 2.16 -27.94 3.82
CA ALA A 92 1.81 -28.75 5.00
C ALA A 92 3.03 -29.43 5.69
N LEU A 93 4.16 -29.56 4.99
CA LEU A 93 5.42 -30.11 5.50
C LEU A 93 6.33 -29.08 6.20
N GLY A 94 5.89 -27.83 6.37
CA GLY A 94 6.69 -26.76 6.97
C GLY A 94 7.76 -26.17 6.05
N GLU A 95 7.92 -26.72 4.85
CA GLU A 95 8.84 -26.22 3.83
C GLU A 95 8.21 -25.04 3.06
N ARG A 96 9.03 -24.04 2.72
CA ARG A 96 8.58 -22.96 1.82
C ARG A 96 8.29 -23.56 0.46
N LEU A 97 7.13 -23.27 -0.10
CA LEU A 97 6.81 -23.67 -1.46
C LEU A 97 7.92 -23.18 -2.43
N PRO A 98 8.31 -23.97 -3.45
CA PRO A 98 9.34 -23.56 -4.40
C PRO A 98 8.96 -22.21 -5.03
N GLN A 99 9.95 -21.41 -5.46
CA GLN A 99 9.69 -20.06 -6.01
C GLN A 99 8.69 -20.06 -7.19
N THR A 100 8.48 -21.22 -7.81
CA THR A 100 7.53 -21.52 -8.89
C THR A 100 6.09 -21.84 -8.44
N HIS A 101 5.78 -21.83 -7.14
CA HIS A 101 4.45 -22.18 -6.64
C HIS A 101 3.39 -21.13 -6.93
N TRP A 102 3.82 -19.87 -7.09
CA TRP A 102 2.94 -18.83 -7.59
C TRP A 102 2.54 -19.25 -9.01
N PRO A 103 1.23 -19.27 -9.35
CA PRO A 103 0.80 -19.58 -10.71
C PRO A 103 1.61 -18.70 -11.66
N SER A 104 2.35 -19.36 -12.55
CA SER A 104 3.22 -18.66 -13.49
C SER A 104 2.45 -17.51 -14.12
N THR A 105 3.04 -16.31 -14.15
CA THR A 105 2.49 -15.16 -14.89
C THR A 105 2.37 -15.47 -16.39
N THR A 106 2.92 -16.60 -16.83
CA THR A 106 2.72 -17.16 -18.16
C THR A 106 1.27 -17.60 -18.34
N ILE A 107 0.44 -16.64 -18.71
CA ILE A 107 -0.95 -16.86 -19.12
C ILE A 107 -0.99 -17.77 -20.35
N TYR A 108 0.00 -17.65 -21.25
CA TYR A 108 0.09 -18.41 -22.49
C TYR A 108 0.99 -19.64 -22.36
N ASN A 109 0.40 -20.80 -22.06
CA ASN A 109 1.15 -22.04 -21.84
C ASN A 109 0.56 -23.23 -22.62
N SER A 110 1.29 -24.36 -22.64
CA SER A 110 0.91 -25.57 -23.39
C SER A 110 -0.38 -26.25 -22.91
N ARG A 111 -0.91 -25.90 -21.73
CA ARG A 111 -2.18 -26.45 -21.21
C ARG A 111 -3.41 -25.77 -21.82
N GLY A 112 -3.23 -24.66 -22.53
CA GLY A 112 -4.31 -23.85 -23.11
C GLY A 112 -4.80 -22.76 -22.16
N LEU A 113 -5.63 -21.85 -22.68
CA LEU A 113 -6.18 -20.73 -21.92
C LEU A 113 -7.48 -21.11 -21.22
N ILE A 114 -7.76 -20.42 -20.11
CA ILE A 114 -9.03 -20.53 -19.39
C ILE A 114 -10.15 -19.95 -20.28
N PRO A 115 -11.32 -20.61 -20.39
CA PRO A 115 -12.47 -20.08 -21.10
C PRO A 115 -12.79 -18.63 -20.68
N PHE A 116 -13.31 -17.83 -21.61
CA PHE A 116 -13.58 -16.40 -21.43
C PHE A 116 -12.34 -15.51 -21.25
N TYR A 117 -11.14 -15.99 -21.57
CA TYR A 117 -10.01 -15.09 -21.76
C TYR A 117 -10.30 -14.15 -22.95
N MET A 118 -10.37 -12.84 -22.67
CA MET A 118 -10.72 -11.80 -23.64
C MET A 118 -9.50 -11.10 -24.27
N GLY A 119 -8.29 -11.50 -23.88
CA GLY A 119 -7.06 -10.92 -24.43
C GLY A 119 -6.72 -11.48 -25.81
N PHE A 120 -5.65 -10.95 -26.40
CA PHE A 120 -5.14 -11.41 -27.69
C PHE A 120 -4.61 -12.85 -27.63
N ILE A 121 -4.90 -13.65 -28.66
CA ILE A 121 -4.40 -15.02 -28.84
C ILE A 121 -3.77 -15.12 -30.25
N PRO A 122 -2.44 -15.32 -30.37
CA PRO A 122 -1.76 -15.45 -31.66
C PRO A 122 -2.36 -16.58 -32.50
N SER A 123 -2.45 -16.41 -33.83
CA SER A 123 -2.92 -17.46 -34.77
C SER A 123 -4.30 -18.07 -34.49
N MET A 124 -5.10 -17.45 -33.61
CA MET A 124 -6.45 -17.90 -33.28
C MET A 124 -7.42 -17.77 -34.46
N GLN A 125 -7.19 -16.78 -35.32
CA GLN A 125 -8.00 -16.50 -36.51
C GLN A 125 -8.05 -17.68 -37.50
N ASP A 126 -7.00 -18.52 -37.50
CA ASP A 126 -6.89 -19.67 -38.41
C ASP A 126 -7.34 -20.98 -37.75
N ASN A 127 -7.82 -20.93 -36.49
CA ASN A 127 -8.22 -22.10 -35.71
C ASN A 127 -9.75 -22.20 -35.67
N PHE A 128 -10.31 -23.13 -36.43
CA PHE A 128 -11.76 -23.36 -36.53
C PHE A 128 -12.11 -24.82 -36.16
N ALA A 129 -13.40 -25.08 -35.90
CA ALA A 129 -13.93 -26.41 -35.56
C ALA A 129 -13.31 -27.08 -34.30
N LEU A 130 -12.77 -26.27 -33.38
CA LEU A 130 -12.17 -26.71 -32.13
C LEU A 130 -12.85 -26.03 -30.93
N THR A 131 -12.78 -26.69 -29.76
CA THR A 131 -13.15 -26.04 -28.50
C THR A 131 -12.13 -24.96 -28.15
N PHE A 132 -12.53 -23.95 -27.38
CA PHE A 132 -11.63 -22.85 -26.98
C PHE A 132 -10.31 -23.35 -26.37
N GLY A 133 -10.37 -24.38 -25.52
CA GLY A 133 -9.19 -25.00 -24.93
C GLY A 133 -8.27 -25.65 -25.96
N ASN A 134 -8.83 -26.33 -26.96
CA ASN A 134 -8.04 -26.96 -28.02
C ASN A 134 -7.46 -25.90 -28.99
N SER A 135 -8.25 -24.90 -29.39
CA SER A 135 -7.79 -23.80 -30.24
C SER A 135 -6.61 -23.04 -29.62
N THR A 136 -6.65 -22.80 -28.31
CA THR A 136 -5.58 -22.08 -27.60
C THR A 136 -4.31 -22.91 -27.41
N ARG A 137 -4.42 -24.24 -27.34
CA ARG A 137 -3.25 -25.15 -27.34
C ARG A 137 -2.57 -25.20 -28.70
N GLU A 138 -3.34 -25.28 -29.78
CA GLU A 138 -2.79 -25.23 -31.14
C GLU A 138 -2.13 -23.87 -31.42
N ALA A 139 -2.80 -22.78 -31.04
CA ALA A 139 -2.25 -21.44 -31.11
C ALA A 139 -0.89 -21.35 -30.37
N TYR A 140 -0.76 -22.01 -29.22
CA TYR A 140 0.49 -22.05 -28.47
C TYR A 140 1.61 -22.75 -29.25
N GLN A 141 1.31 -23.90 -29.86
CA GLN A 141 2.27 -24.64 -30.67
C GLN A 141 2.72 -23.85 -31.91
N LYS A 142 1.80 -23.18 -32.60
CA LYS A 142 2.10 -22.32 -33.75
C LYS A 142 3.02 -21.16 -33.36
N GLU A 143 2.75 -20.50 -32.25
CA GLU A 143 3.60 -19.42 -31.74
C GLU A 143 4.99 -19.92 -31.31
N LEU A 144 5.08 -21.11 -30.70
CA LEU A 144 6.37 -21.72 -30.37
C LEU A 144 7.21 -22.01 -31.63
N GLN A 145 6.58 -22.55 -32.68
CA GLN A 145 7.24 -22.79 -33.96
C GLN A 145 7.72 -21.49 -34.62
N ARG A 146 6.92 -20.42 -34.55
CA ARG A 146 7.29 -19.09 -35.07
C ARG A 146 8.55 -18.56 -34.40
N ARG A 147 8.61 -18.65 -33.06
CA ARG A 147 9.78 -18.21 -32.27
C ARG A 147 11.03 -18.99 -32.63
N ASN A 148 10.90 -20.32 -32.74
CA ASN A 148 12.03 -21.19 -33.09
C ASN A 148 12.58 -20.95 -34.50
N ARG A 149 11.78 -20.42 -35.44
CA ARG A 149 12.23 -20.05 -36.79
C ARG A 149 12.92 -18.70 -36.87
N THR A 150 12.78 -17.87 -35.85
CA THR A 150 13.36 -16.51 -35.80
C THR A 150 14.71 -16.49 -35.08
N LEU A 151 15.09 -17.60 -34.43
CA LEU A 151 16.38 -17.84 -33.79
C LEU A 151 17.30 -18.61 -34.75
#